data_AF-A0A6N3B5F5-F1
#
_entry.id   AF-A0A6N3B5F5-F1
#
_cell.length_a   1.000
_cell.length_b   1.000
_cell.length_c   1.000
_cell.angle_alpha   90.00
_cell.angle_beta   90.00
_cell.angle_gamma   90.00
#
_symmetry.space_group_name_H-M   'P 1'
#
loop_
_entity.id
_entity.type
_entity.pdbx_description
1 polymer ?
#
loop_
_entity_poly.entity_id
_entity_poly.type
_entity_poly.pdbx_seq_one_letter_code
_entity_poly.pdbx_strand_id
1 'polypeptide(L)'
;MNSLKFLGWDKKPKTLYRYIKEGDIFAFQIKTDLFGFGRIIAKNPLGVSAEIFDIFQPNPDDLFKNYDYDKLSILFITILDAHSLFQAKLDTEWRIIAKDTNYNNPYINTYTSINPIMKIMHNPDFSKKMEVTKEEAISEIKQFPWKDEFPHHHYHILELLIKCKPELFTLPLLNFMGFEKFISDTLSKSKK
;
A
#
# COMPACT_ATOMS: atom_id res chain seq x y z
N MET A 1 9.10 25.90 5.95
CA MET A 1 7.70 25.95 5.46
C MET A 1 7.18 24.53 5.46
N ASN A 2 6.10 24.22 6.18
CA ASN A 2 5.54 22.87 6.19
C ASN A 2 4.89 22.60 4.83
N SER A 3 5.48 21.69 4.03
CA SER A 3 4.93 21.24 2.74
C SER A 3 3.74 20.30 2.90
N LEU A 4 3.53 19.81 4.11
CA LEU A 4 2.42 18.94 4.47
C LEU A 4 1.11 19.74 4.60
N LYS A 5 0.14 19.40 3.75
CA LYS A 5 -1.24 19.86 3.83
C LYS A 5 -2.12 18.75 4.39
N PHE A 6 -2.45 18.87 5.67
CA PHE A 6 -3.41 17.97 6.32
C PHE A 6 -4.83 18.17 5.76
N LEU A 7 -5.52 17.07 5.52
CA LEU A 7 -6.90 17.03 5.04
C LEU A 7 -7.85 16.48 6.09
N GLY A 8 -7.40 15.47 6.84
CA GLY A 8 -8.19 14.73 7.83
C GLY A 8 -9.06 13.64 7.20
N TRP A 9 -9.35 12.61 7.98
CA TRP A 9 -10.16 11.46 7.56
C TRP A 9 -11.54 11.83 7.01
N ASP A 10 -12.19 12.81 7.62
CA ASP A 10 -13.58 13.16 7.35
C ASP A 10 -13.79 14.09 6.15
N LYS A 11 -12.71 14.59 5.54
CA LYS A 11 -12.82 15.61 4.49
C LYS A 11 -13.58 15.13 3.26
N LYS A 12 -13.09 14.07 2.63
CA LYS A 12 -13.69 13.48 1.43
C LYS A 12 -13.47 11.98 1.43
N PRO A 13 -14.56 11.19 1.41
CA PRO A 13 -14.43 9.75 1.38
C PRO A 13 -13.80 9.27 0.08
N LYS A 14 -14.20 9.82 -1.08
CA LYS A 14 -13.77 9.36 -2.40
C LYS A 14 -12.76 10.33 -3.02
N THR A 15 -11.72 9.78 -3.64
CA THR A 15 -10.77 10.53 -4.47
C THR A 15 -10.71 9.93 -5.87
N LEU A 16 -11.03 10.73 -6.88
CA LEU A 16 -10.96 10.29 -8.27
C LEU A 16 -9.50 10.03 -8.66
N TYR A 17 -9.25 8.99 -9.47
CA TYR A 17 -7.90 8.60 -9.89
C TYR A 17 -7.09 9.77 -10.49
N ARG A 18 -7.73 10.63 -11.29
CA ARG A 18 -7.10 11.82 -11.88
C ARG A 18 -6.56 12.83 -10.86
N TYR A 19 -7.09 12.83 -9.63
CA TYR A 19 -6.71 13.76 -8.57
C TYR A 19 -5.68 13.22 -7.59
N ILE A 20 -5.40 11.92 -7.64
CA ILE A 20 -4.29 11.31 -6.90
C ILE A 20 -2.99 11.86 -7.46
N LYS A 21 -2.04 12.19 -6.59
CA LYS A 21 -0.72 12.72 -6.96
C LYS A 21 0.38 12.07 -6.13
N GLU A 22 1.61 12.14 -6.63
CA GLU A 22 2.80 11.82 -5.83
C GLU A 22 2.82 12.68 -4.56
N GLY A 23 3.22 12.08 -3.45
CA GLY A 23 3.20 12.74 -2.14
C GLY A 23 1.83 12.75 -1.45
N ASP A 24 0.75 12.28 -2.10
CA ASP A 24 -0.52 12.08 -1.41
C ASP A 24 -0.35 10.96 -0.35
N ILE A 25 -0.68 11.28 0.90
CA ILE A 25 -0.64 10.35 2.03
C ILE A 25 -2.06 9.84 2.27
N PHE A 26 -2.19 8.53 2.40
CA PHE A 26 -3.46 7.86 2.59
C PHE A 26 -3.50 7.01 3.86
N ALA A 27 -4.72 6.81 4.35
CA ALA A 27 -5.04 5.78 5.33
C ALA A 27 -5.99 4.76 4.72
N PHE A 28 -5.88 3.53 5.18
CA PHE A 28 -6.78 2.44 4.82
C PHE A 28 -7.21 1.66 6.06
N GLN A 29 -8.49 1.29 6.10
CA GLN A 29 -9.06 0.57 7.23
C GLN A 29 -8.78 -0.93 7.13
N ILE A 30 -8.17 -1.51 8.16
CA ILE A 30 -7.89 -2.95 8.28
C ILE A 30 -8.99 -3.63 9.11
N LYS A 31 -9.37 -3.01 10.23
CA LYS A 31 -10.53 -3.38 11.06
C LYS A 31 -11.11 -2.10 11.70
N THR A 32 -12.21 -2.20 12.46
CA THR A 32 -12.93 -1.03 13.02
C THR A 32 -11.99 0.01 13.64
N ASP A 33 -11.07 -0.42 14.50
CA ASP A 33 -10.12 0.45 15.22
C ASP A 33 -8.67 0.14 14.84
N LEU A 34 -8.40 -0.12 13.56
CA LEU A 34 -7.04 -0.30 13.07
C LEU A 34 -6.92 0.17 11.63
N PHE A 35 -6.02 1.13 11.43
CA PHE A 35 -5.72 1.71 10.14
C PHE A 35 -4.25 1.49 9.82
N GLY A 36 -3.99 1.18 8.56
CA GLY A 36 -2.67 1.27 7.96
C GLY A 36 -2.54 2.55 7.15
N PHE A 37 -1.30 2.90 6.79
CA PHE A 37 -0.98 4.14 6.13
C PHE A 37 0.00 3.93 4.99
N GLY A 38 0.01 4.87 4.05
CA GLY A 38 0.99 4.87 2.98
C GLY A 38 1.04 6.19 2.23
N ARG A 39 1.95 6.27 1.27
CA ARG A 39 2.13 7.45 0.41
C ARG A 39 2.25 7.03 -1.04
N ILE A 40 1.62 7.80 -1.92
CA ILE A 40 1.70 7.60 -3.35
C ILE A 40 3.07 8.06 -3.84
N ILE A 41 3.77 7.15 -4.50
CA ILE A 41 5.13 7.38 -5.01
C ILE A 41 5.07 7.85 -6.46
N ALA A 42 4.25 7.20 -7.29
CA ALA A 42 4.13 7.47 -8.72
C ALA A 42 2.82 6.92 -9.30
N LYS A 43 2.38 7.49 -10.42
CA LYS A 43 1.37 6.86 -11.29
C LYS A 43 2.05 5.98 -12.33
N ASN A 44 1.41 4.89 -12.69
CA ASN A 44 1.87 3.99 -13.74
C ASN A 44 0.68 3.39 -14.51
N PRO A 45 0.91 2.62 -15.59
CA PRO A 45 -0.19 2.05 -16.38
C PRO A 45 -1.13 1.09 -15.63
N LEU A 46 -0.68 0.52 -14.50
CA LEU A 46 -1.48 -0.42 -13.69
C LEU A 46 -2.25 0.27 -12.56
N GLY A 47 -1.94 1.54 -12.24
CA GLY A 47 -2.56 2.28 -11.15
C GLY A 47 -1.58 3.25 -10.50
N VAL A 48 -1.25 3.00 -9.23
CA VAL A 48 -0.26 3.80 -8.51
C VAL A 48 0.73 2.91 -7.78
N SER A 49 2.01 3.26 -7.85
CA SER A 49 3.01 2.71 -6.93
C SER A 49 2.91 3.47 -5.61
N ALA A 50 2.91 2.74 -4.50
CA ALA A 50 2.79 3.30 -3.18
C ALA A 50 3.70 2.58 -2.18
N GLU A 51 4.22 3.35 -1.23
CA GLU A 51 4.82 2.80 -0.02
C GLU A 51 3.73 2.58 1.02
N ILE A 52 3.82 1.46 1.72
CA ILE A 52 3.05 1.16 2.93
C ILE A 52 3.98 1.36 4.12
N PHE A 53 3.54 2.16 5.08
CA PHE A 53 4.31 2.47 6.28
C PHE A 53 4.21 1.34 7.31
N ASP A 54 5.29 1.14 8.06
CA ASP A 54 5.30 0.24 9.22
C ASP A 54 4.78 0.97 10.47
N ILE A 55 3.54 1.41 10.38
CA ILE A 55 2.81 2.07 11.47
C ILE A 55 1.32 1.80 11.33
N PHE A 56 0.69 1.52 12.47
CA PHE A 56 -0.73 1.22 12.54
C PHE A 56 -1.34 1.94 13.73
N GLN A 57 -2.50 2.56 13.55
CA GLN A 57 -3.14 3.40 14.57
C GLN A 57 -4.64 3.13 14.64
N PRO A 58 -5.27 3.34 15.81
CA PRO A 58 -6.72 3.22 15.95
C PRO A 58 -7.47 4.36 15.26
N ASN A 59 -6.85 5.53 15.09
CA ASN A 59 -7.43 6.67 14.40
C ASN A 59 -6.49 7.17 13.28
N PRO A 60 -7.00 7.42 12.05
CA PRO A 60 -6.20 7.91 10.94
C PRO A 60 -5.48 9.24 11.21
N ASP A 61 -6.10 10.15 11.97
CA ASP A 61 -5.56 11.49 12.19
C ASP A 61 -4.41 11.49 13.21
N ASP A 62 -4.20 10.39 13.95
CA ASP A 62 -3.14 10.28 14.95
C ASP A 62 -1.76 10.10 14.34
N LEU A 63 -1.67 9.71 13.06
CA LEU A 63 -0.41 9.63 12.30
C LEU A 63 0.38 10.94 12.41
N PHE A 64 -0.29 12.08 12.22
CA PHE A 64 0.37 13.39 12.17
C PHE A 64 0.51 14.07 13.53
N LYS A 65 -0.16 13.56 14.57
CA LYS A 65 -0.06 14.10 15.93
C LYS A 65 1.13 13.53 16.68
N ASN A 66 1.37 12.24 16.49
CA ASN A 66 2.27 11.46 17.35
C ASN A 66 3.60 11.11 16.67
N TYR A 67 3.70 11.26 15.35
CA TYR A 67 4.86 10.81 14.59
C TYR A 67 5.38 11.88 13.62
N ASP A 68 6.69 11.86 13.44
CA ASP A 68 7.38 12.57 12.36
C ASP A 68 7.25 11.73 11.09
N TYR A 69 6.31 12.09 10.21
CA TYR A 69 5.97 11.27 9.05
C TYR A 69 7.15 11.10 8.06
N ASP A 70 8.11 12.03 8.06
CA ASP A 70 9.31 11.96 7.22
C ASP A 70 10.29 10.88 7.67
N LYS A 71 10.14 10.36 8.90
CA LYS A 71 11.00 9.32 9.49
C LYS A 71 10.31 7.96 9.62
N LEU A 72 9.13 7.80 9.04
CA LEU A 72 8.42 6.52 9.12
C LEU A 72 9.16 5.44 8.34
N SER A 73 9.34 4.29 8.98
CA SER A 73 9.84 3.09 8.32
C SER A 73 8.86 2.64 7.25
N ILE A 74 9.40 2.23 6.10
CA ILE A 74 8.61 1.64 5.01
C ILE A 74 8.54 0.14 5.23
N LEU A 75 7.32 -0.41 5.28
CA LEU A 75 7.10 -1.85 5.38
C LEU A 75 7.35 -2.53 4.02
N PHE A 76 6.73 -2.01 2.96
CA PHE A 76 6.97 -2.43 1.58
C PHE A 76 6.47 -1.39 0.57
N ILE A 77 6.89 -1.55 -0.69
CA ILE A 77 6.41 -0.78 -1.85
C ILE A 77 5.66 -1.74 -2.76
N THR A 78 4.48 -1.34 -3.24
CA THR A 78 3.67 -2.17 -4.13
C THR A 78 2.82 -1.31 -5.07
N ILE A 79 2.16 -1.95 -6.04
CA ILE A 79 1.25 -1.31 -6.98
C ILE A 79 -0.18 -1.50 -6.49
N LEU A 80 -0.92 -0.40 -6.34
CA LEU A 80 -2.30 -0.37 -5.89
C LEU A 80 -3.26 -0.16 -7.06
N ASP A 81 -4.37 -0.90 -7.07
CA ASP A 81 -5.53 -0.55 -7.90
C ASP A 81 -6.20 0.72 -7.34
N ALA A 82 -5.69 1.87 -7.77
CA ALA A 82 -6.16 3.15 -7.27
C ALA A 82 -7.64 3.42 -7.60
N HIS A 83 -8.16 2.86 -8.69
CA HIS A 83 -9.57 3.04 -9.05
C HIS A 83 -10.46 2.30 -8.06
N SER A 84 -10.18 1.02 -7.84
CA SER A 84 -10.98 0.16 -6.95
C SER A 84 -10.90 0.63 -5.49
N LEU A 85 -9.71 1.04 -5.04
CA LEU A 85 -9.47 1.46 -3.66
C LEU A 85 -10.00 2.87 -3.34
N PHE A 86 -9.56 3.90 -4.07
CA PHE A 86 -9.83 5.30 -3.69
C PHE A 86 -11.12 5.88 -4.28
N GLN A 87 -11.55 5.37 -5.44
CA GLN A 87 -12.67 5.94 -6.20
C GLN A 87 -13.93 5.09 -6.07
N ALA A 88 -13.86 3.81 -6.43
CA ALA A 88 -15.00 2.91 -6.41
C ALA A 88 -15.38 2.49 -4.99
N LYS A 89 -14.38 2.29 -4.12
CA LYS A 89 -14.54 1.79 -2.73
C LYS A 89 -15.24 0.44 -2.67
N LEU A 90 -14.70 -0.54 -3.39
CA LEU A 90 -15.34 -1.85 -3.52
C LEU A 90 -15.30 -2.68 -2.23
N ASP A 91 -14.28 -2.49 -1.39
CA ASP A 91 -14.02 -3.33 -0.21
C ASP A 91 -14.20 -2.54 1.11
N THR A 92 -13.15 -1.80 1.49
CA THR A 92 -13.08 -1.04 2.74
C THR A 92 -12.69 0.41 2.47
N GLU A 93 -12.55 1.19 3.54
CA GLU A 93 -12.26 2.61 3.45
C GLU A 93 -10.78 2.88 3.17
N TRP A 94 -10.53 3.50 2.00
CA TRP A 94 -9.24 4.07 1.62
C TRP A 94 -9.42 5.56 1.33
N ARG A 95 -8.61 6.42 1.96
CA ARG A 95 -8.77 7.88 1.85
C ARG A 95 -7.43 8.59 1.82
N ILE A 96 -7.32 9.62 0.96
CA ILE A 96 -6.22 10.58 1.02
C ILE A 96 -6.47 11.52 2.21
N ILE A 97 -5.57 11.52 3.20
CA ILE A 97 -5.71 12.24 4.47
C ILE A 97 -4.73 13.40 4.62
N ALA A 98 -3.67 13.44 3.80
CA ALA A 98 -2.78 14.58 3.68
C ALA A 98 -2.10 14.61 2.30
N LYS A 99 -1.42 15.71 2.01
CA LYS A 99 -0.62 15.87 0.80
C LYS A 99 0.72 16.50 1.16
N ASP A 100 1.82 15.85 0.84
CA ASP A 100 3.14 16.46 0.88
C ASP A 100 3.45 17.10 -0.47
N THR A 101 3.36 18.42 -0.55
CA THR A 101 3.52 19.13 -1.83
C THR A 101 4.97 19.21 -2.31
N ASN A 102 5.93 18.89 -1.44
CA ASN A 102 7.35 18.91 -1.77
C ASN A 102 7.94 17.50 -1.82
N TYR A 103 7.09 16.47 -1.83
CA TYR A 103 7.55 15.09 -1.93
C TYR A 103 8.38 14.91 -3.20
N ASN A 104 9.57 14.36 -3.02
CA ASN A 104 10.44 13.94 -4.11
C ASN A 104 10.62 12.43 -4.01
N ASN A 105 10.21 11.72 -5.04
CA ASN A 105 10.28 10.26 -5.09
C ASN A 105 11.74 9.78 -5.06
N PRO A 106 12.20 9.12 -3.98
CA PRO A 106 13.59 8.65 -3.87
C PRO A 106 13.85 7.38 -4.70
N TYR A 107 12.79 6.75 -5.22
CA TYR A 107 12.83 5.46 -5.91
C TYR A 107 12.84 5.58 -7.43
N ILE A 108 13.03 6.77 -7.99
CA ILE A 108 13.11 6.99 -9.46
C ILE A 108 14.15 6.11 -10.16
N ASN A 109 15.19 5.69 -9.42
CA ASN A 109 16.30 4.84 -9.91
C ASN A 109 16.28 3.44 -9.31
N THR A 110 15.19 3.04 -8.65
CA THR A 110 15.07 1.76 -7.95
C THR A 110 13.97 0.94 -8.61
N TYR A 111 14.25 -0.33 -8.91
CA TYR A 111 13.25 -1.26 -9.41
C TYR A 111 12.41 -1.80 -8.26
N THR A 112 11.11 -1.51 -8.27
CA THR A 112 10.17 -1.79 -7.17
C THR A 112 9.15 -2.85 -7.52
N SER A 113 8.93 -3.14 -8.80
CA SER A 113 8.04 -4.19 -9.28
C SER A 113 8.71 -5.11 -10.30
N ILE A 114 8.22 -6.33 -10.41
CA ILE A 114 8.78 -7.40 -11.23
C ILE A 114 7.64 -8.13 -11.93
N ASN A 115 7.73 -8.25 -13.25
CA ASN A 115 6.81 -9.03 -14.07
C ASN A 115 7.52 -10.31 -14.58
N PRO A 116 7.23 -11.49 -14.01
CA PRO A 116 7.92 -12.73 -14.38
C PRO A 116 7.54 -13.25 -15.78
N ILE A 117 6.37 -12.84 -16.30
CA ILE A 117 5.92 -13.23 -17.64
C ILE A 117 6.68 -12.42 -18.69
N MET A 118 6.76 -11.11 -18.48
CA MET A 118 7.45 -10.18 -19.37
C MET A 118 8.96 -10.16 -19.16
N LYS A 119 9.48 -10.78 -18.09
CA LYS A 119 10.91 -10.86 -17.78
C LYS A 119 11.55 -9.48 -17.58
N ILE A 120 10.82 -8.60 -16.90
CA ILE A 120 11.23 -7.21 -16.67
C ILE A 120 10.92 -6.77 -15.24
N MET A 121 11.74 -5.86 -14.74
CA MET A 121 11.46 -5.07 -13.55
C MET A 121 11.20 -3.62 -13.94
N HIS A 122 10.35 -2.93 -13.18
CA HIS A 122 10.07 -1.51 -13.37
C HIS A 122 10.38 -0.69 -12.11
N ASN A 123 10.79 0.55 -12.33
CA ASN A 123 10.74 1.57 -11.30
C ASN A 123 9.27 2.05 -11.11
N PRO A 124 8.95 2.86 -10.08
CA PRO A 124 7.57 3.14 -9.69
C PRO A 124 6.65 3.73 -10.77
N ASP A 125 7.19 4.54 -11.68
CA ASP A 125 6.46 5.21 -12.77
C ASP A 125 6.57 4.47 -14.12
N PHE A 126 7.29 3.34 -14.15
CA PHE A 126 7.56 2.50 -15.32
C PHE A 126 8.39 3.20 -16.41
N SER A 127 9.01 4.34 -16.12
CA SER A 127 9.91 5.03 -17.07
C SER A 127 11.24 4.31 -17.26
N LYS A 128 11.63 3.47 -16.30
CA LYS A 128 12.83 2.63 -16.35
C LYS A 128 12.44 1.17 -16.25
N LYS A 129 13.16 0.37 -17.03
CA LYS A 129 13.01 -1.08 -17.05
C LYS A 129 14.37 -1.77 -17.07
N MET A 130 14.41 -2.95 -16.49
CA MET A 130 15.57 -3.84 -16.50
C MET A 130 15.10 -5.25 -16.84
N GLU A 131 15.81 -5.92 -17.73
CA GLU A 131 15.54 -7.32 -18.05
C GLU A 131 16.00 -8.22 -16.89
N VAL A 132 15.24 -9.27 -16.63
CA VAL A 132 15.52 -10.27 -15.59
C VAL A 132 15.11 -11.64 -16.09
N THR A 133 15.78 -12.71 -15.66
CA THR A 133 15.31 -14.06 -16.01
C THR A 133 13.98 -14.39 -15.33
N LYS A 134 13.23 -15.35 -15.87
CA LYS A 134 11.96 -15.76 -15.26
C LYS A 134 12.20 -16.40 -13.89
N GLU A 135 13.28 -17.15 -13.76
CA GLU A 135 13.69 -17.88 -12.56
C GLU A 135 14.06 -16.90 -11.44
N GLU A 136 14.87 -15.89 -11.75
CA GLU A 136 15.21 -14.80 -10.82
C GLU A 136 13.96 -14.04 -10.40
N ALA A 137 13.11 -13.64 -11.35
CA ALA A 137 11.86 -12.93 -11.07
C ALA A 137 10.94 -13.71 -10.12
N ILE A 138 10.73 -15.01 -10.38
CA ILE A 138 9.92 -15.88 -9.52
C ILE A 138 10.56 -16.02 -8.14
N SER A 139 11.88 -16.18 -8.07
CA SER A 139 12.58 -16.32 -6.78
C SER A 139 12.44 -15.05 -5.94
N GLU A 140 12.57 -13.88 -6.57
CA GLU A 140 12.48 -12.61 -5.89
C GLU A 140 11.06 -12.33 -5.42
N ILE A 141 10.04 -12.61 -6.22
CA ILE A 141 8.63 -12.49 -5.82
C ILE A 141 8.29 -13.44 -4.66
N LYS A 142 8.82 -14.68 -4.66
CA LYS A 142 8.63 -15.59 -3.51
C LYS A 142 9.17 -15.00 -2.21
N GLN A 143 10.34 -14.37 -2.27
CA GLN A 143 10.95 -13.70 -1.12
C GLN A 143 10.18 -12.42 -0.74
N PHE A 144 9.82 -11.61 -1.73
CA PHE A 144 9.20 -10.29 -1.59
C PHE A 144 7.92 -10.19 -2.44
N PRO A 145 6.78 -10.76 -1.98
CA PRO A 145 5.58 -10.86 -2.82
C PRO A 145 4.98 -9.53 -3.24
N TRP A 146 5.21 -8.47 -2.46
CA TRP A 146 4.78 -7.12 -2.78
C TRP A 146 5.45 -6.54 -4.04
N LYS A 147 6.56 -7.15 -4.51
CA LYS A 147 7.21 -6.80 -5.77
C LYS A 147 6.50 -7.37 -7.00
N ASP A 148 5.54 -8.29 -6.84
CA ASP A 148 4.82 -8.81 -8.00
C ASP A 148 4.06 -7.67 -8.70
N GLU A 149 4.26 -7.57 -10.02
CA GLU A 149 3.78 -6.46 -10.82
C GLU A 149 2.32 -6.64 -11.24
N PHE A 150 1.42 -6.41 -10.29
CA PHE A 150 -0.02 -6.38 -10.56
C PHE A 150 -0.74 -5.39 -9.65
N PRO A 151 -1.93 -4.89 -10.05
CA PRO A 151 -2.67 -3.92 -9.25
C PRO A 151 -3.34 -4.57 -8.04
N HIS A 152 -2.80 -4.32 -6.85
CA HIS A 152 -3.28 -4.88 -5.59
C HIS A 152 -4.56 -4.18 -5.12
N HIS A 153 -5.57 -5.00 -4.86
CA HIS A 153 -6.82 -4.66 -4.17
C HIS A 153 -6.69 -4.86 -2.64
N HIS A 154 -7.73 -4.52 -1.87
CA HIS A 154 -7.65 -4.52 -0.42
C HIS A 154 -7.27 -5.87 0.17
N TYR A 155 -7.89 -6.97 -0.31
CA TYR A 155 -7.57 -8.31 0.20
C TYR A 155 -6.12 -8.74 -0.09
N HIS A 156 -5.52 -8.30 -1.19
CA HIS A 156 -4.11 -8.54 -1.47
C HIS A 156 -3.22 -7.79 -0.48
N ILE A 157 -3.60 -6.55 -0.12
CA ILE A 157 -2.88 -5.80 0.92
C ILE A 157 -3.00 -6.49 2.28
N LEU A 158 -4.17 -7.05 2.62
CA LEU A 158 -4.31 -7.87 3.82
C LEU A 158 -3.41 -9.11 3.79
N GLU A 159 -3.31 -9.81 2.66
CA GLU A 159 -2.41 -10.95 2.49
C GLU A 159 -0.94 -10.57 2.69
N LEU A 160 -0.50 -9.46 2.09
CA LEU A 160 0.86 -8.93 2.28
C LEU A 160 1.11 -8.54 3.74
N LEU A 161 0.14 -7.90 4.41
CA LEU A 161 0.23 -7.56 5.82
C LEU A 161 0.28 -8.79 6.71
N ILE A 162 -0.48 -9.85 6.42
CA ILE A 162 -0.40 -11.12 7.16
C ILE A 162 1.02 -11.70 7.07
N LYS A 163 1.66 -11.62 5.90
CA LYS A 163 3.03 -12.10 5.71
C LYS A 163 4.06 -11.25 6.48
N CYS A 164 3.90 -9.93 6.50
CA CYS A 164 4.89 -9.01 7.07
C CYS A 164 4.69 -8.72 8.56
N LYS A 165 3.43 -8.72 9.01
CA LYS A 165 2.95 -8.29 10.32
C LYS A 165 1.81 -9.20 10.82
N PRO A 166 2.04 -10.52 10.96
CA PRO A 166 1.01 -11.46 11.40
C PRO A 166 0.42 -11.11 12.78
N GLU A 167 1.17 -10.39 13.63
CA GLU A 167 0.74 -9.92 14.94
C GLU A 167 -0.44 -8.93 14.90
N LEU A 168 -0.74 -8.31 13.75
CA LEU A 168 -1.94 -7.48 13.60
C LEU A 168 -3.24 -8.31 13.55
N PHE A 169 -3.13 -9.62 13.33
CA PHE A 169 -4.24 -10.53 13.06
C PHE A 169 -4.40 -11.58 14.17
N THR A 170 -4.57 -11.11 15.41
CA THR A 170 -4.76 -11.96 16.59
C THR A 170 -6.18 -12.51 16.70
N LEU A 171 -6.32 -13.76 17.17
CA LEU A 171 -7.61 -14.37 17.48
C LEU A 171 -8.24 -13.79 18.77
N PRO A 172 -9.58 -13.70 18.85
CA PRO A 172 -10.54 -13.97 17.78
C PRO A 172 -10.51 -12.88 16.71
N LEU A 173 -10.58 -13.28 15.44
CA LEU A 173 -10.71 -12.32 14.33
C LEU A 173 -12.12 -11.75 14.37
N LEU A 174 -12.24 -10.53 14.90
CA LEU A 174 -13.47 -9.78 14.95
C LEU A 174 -13.23 -8.41 14.31
N ASN A 175 -14.27 -7.90 13.66
CA ASN A 175 -14.34 -6.53 13.15
C ASN A 175 -13.42 -6.26 11.95
N PHE A 176 -13.02 -7.27 11.19
CA PHE A 176 -12.22 -7.15 9.95
C PHE A 176 -13.08 -6.93 8.72
N MET A 177 -14.22 -6.24 8.87
CA MET A 177 -15.05 -5.77 7.75
C MET A 177 -15.50 -6.89 6.78
N GLY A 178 -15.71 -8.11 7.28
CA GLY A 178 -16.11 -9.26 6.45
C GLY A 178 -14.94 -10.09 5.90
N PHE A 179 -13.69 -9.71 6.18
CA PHE A 179 -12.49 -10.45 5.79
C PHE A 179 -12.05 -11.52 6.81
N GLU A 180 -12.80 -11.76 7.88
CA GLU A 180 -12.42 -12.68 8.96
C GLU A 180 -12.11 -14.09 8.44
N LYS A 181 -12.97 -14.63 7.58
CA LYS A 181 -12.77 -15.97 6.99
C LYS A 181 -11.52 -15.99 6.09
N PHE A 182 -11.36 -14.98 5.24
CA PHE A 182 -10.19 -14.85 4.38
C PHE A 182 -8.89 -14.80 5.19
N ILE A 183 -8.85 -13.96 6.22
CA ILE A 183 -7.68 -13.81 7.10
C ILE A 183 -7.37 -15.13 7.82
N SER A 184 -8.40 -15.81 8.34
CA SER A 184 -8.25 -17.12 8.99
C SER A 184 -7.64 -18.16 8.03
N ASP A 185 -8.19 -18.26 6.81
CA ASP A 185 -7.71 -19.19 5.79
C ASP A 185 -6.25 -18.88 5.39
N THR A 186 -5.90 -17.60 5.21
CA THR A 186 -4.55 -17.15 4.85
C THR A 186 -3.53 -17.40 5.98
N LEU A 187 -3.87 -17.08 7.23
CA LEU A 187 -3.03 -17.39 8.39
C LEU A 187 -2.75 -18.90 8.51
N SER A 188 -3.75 -19.74 8.25
CA SER A 188 -3.59 -21.20 8.31
C SER A 188 -2.62 -21.74 7.25
N LYS A 189 -2.57 -21.11 6.06
CA LYS A 189 -1.62 -21.44 4.99
C LYS A 189 -0.21 -20.97 5.29
N SER A 190 -0.06 -19.81 5.93
CA SER A 190 1.26 -19.24 6.28
C SER A 190 2.03 -20.04 7.34
N LYS A 191 1.33 -20.87 8.14
CA LYS A 191 1.93 -21.72 9.19
C LYS A 191 2.39 -23.10 8.69
N LYS A 192 2.14 -23.43 7.42
CA LYS A 192 2.56 -24.69 6.78
C LYS A 192 3.78 -24.44 5.91
#